data_AF-A0A8X6T4N6-F1
#
_entry.id   AF-A0A8X6T4N6-F1
#
_cell.length_a   1.000
_cell.length_b   1.000
_cell.length_c   1.000
_cell.angle_alpha   90.00
_cell.angle_beta   90.00
_cell.angle_gamma   90.00
#
_symmetry.space_group_name_H-M   'P 1'
#
loop_
_entity.id
_entity.type
_entity.pdbx_description
1 polymer ?
#
loop_
_entity_poly.entity_id
_entity_poly.type
_entity_poly.pdbx_seq_one_letter_code
_entity_poly.pdbx_strand_id
1 'polypeptide(L)'
;MALRLSISFKRRQIIYLISQLETFITKYQEKPYVSRKKEIDFLCFINVFFPLTLGAIIVLYYMENFEEVRNEFKPDMLQYFEKHSIQEKIAVLLFTFAYMLHFYVTSMLCITMFITIYNTFEDALKQMLVGTYRLLCTDVSAPNLVKASELILKVQSMHQEIENVLSFSIFLVYVLVFVNFLNLVSVNVTNFTSPQLKFRVFACVIVFLWTTSSFVKLTLTGSKLVDICDLWKLLQQDIVRNCARMKIKNAKRLTYLLLFLEESKLDLEFTGWGIFRLDRSLLLTIAEAIVSYSVVIATV
;
A
#
# COMPACT_ATOMS: atom_id res chain seq x y z
N MET A 1 -1.51 -15.16 9.90
CA MET A 1 -2.70 -15.11 10.77
C MET A 1 -2.99 -13.68 11.26
N ALA A 2 -2.01 -12.97 11.83
CA ALA A 2 -2.18 -11.61 12.36
C ALA A 2 -2.78 -10.60 11.36
N LEU A 3 -2.31 -10.56 10.11
CA LEU A 3 -2.84 -9.65 9.07
C LEU A 3 -4.33 -9.91 8.73
N ARG A 4 -4.75 -11.18 8.70
CA ARG A 4 -6.16 -11.53 8.46
C ARG A 4 -7.01 -11.06 9.63
N LEU A 5 -6.56 -11.34 10.84
CA LEU A 5 -7.25 -10.92 12.06
C LEU A 5 -7.34 -9.39 12.14
N SER A 6 -6.31 -8.63 11.80
CA SER A 6 -6.36 -7.17 11.82
C SER A 6 -7.44 -6.61 10.89
N ILE A 7 -7.54 -7.15 9.67
CA ILE A 7 -8.57 -6.75 8.69
C ILE A 7 -9.96 -7.23 9.13
N SER A 8 -10.07 -8.48 9.60
CA SER A 8 -11.35 -9.05 10.05
C SER A 8 -11.92 -8.32 11.27
N PHE A 9 -11.09 -7.98 12.27
CA PHE A 9 -11.52 -7.22 13.44
C PHE A 9 -11.94 -5.79 13.09
N LYS A 10 -11.31 -5.19 12.07
CA LYS A 10 -11.67 -3.85 11.57
C LYS A 10 -12.70 -3.86 10.44
N ARG A 11 -13.29 -5.00 10.07
CA ARG A 11 -14.22 -5.10 8.93
C ARG A 11 -15.37 -4.08 8.99
N ARG A 12 -15.98 -3.89 10.16
CA ARG A 12 -17.06 -2.91 10.34
C ARG A 12 -16.56 -1.47 10.12
N GLN A 13 -15.36 -1.16 10.61
CA GLN A 13 -14.73 0.15 10.43
C GLN A 13 -14.32 0.38 8.97
N ILE A 14 -13.86 -0.66 8.26
CA ILE A 14 -13.54 -0.60 6.82
C ILE A 14 -14.80 -0.30 6.01
N ILE A 15 -15.91 -0.99 6.27
CA ILE A 15 -17.18 -0.75 5.56
C ILE A 15 -17.69 0.67 5.85
N TYR A 16 -17.62 1.11 7.11
CA TYR A 16 -17.96 2.47 7.49
C TYR A 16 -17.10 3.51 6.78
N LEU A 17 -15.77 3.30 6.74
CA LEU A 17 -14.82 4.16 6.03
C LEU A 17 -15.15 4.27 4.54
N ILE A 18 -15.50 3.15 3.89
CA ILE A 18 -15.88 3.15 2.47
C ILE A 18 -17.13 4.01 2.25
N SER A 19 -18.14 3.91 3.13
CA SER A 19 -19.36 4.73 3.04
C SER A 19 -19.10 6.22 3.28
N GLN A 20 -18.25 6.55 4.25
CA GLN A 20 -17.77 7.91 4.50
C GLN A 20 -17.02 8.46 3.29
N LEU A 21 -16.11 7.67 2.72
CA LEU A 21 -15.34 8.02 1.54
C LEU A 21 -16.23 8.21 0.32
N GLU A 22 -17.23 7.35 0.10
CA GLU A 22 -18.22 7.50 -0.96
C GLU A 22 -18.96 8.83 -0.84
N THR A 23 -19.45 9.16 0.36
CA THR A 23 -20.10 10.45 0.63
C THR A 23 -19.17 11.64 0.36
N PHE A 24 -17.89 11.50 0.72
CA PHE A 24 -16.87 12.52 0.45
C PHE A 24 -16.64 12.69 -1.06
N ILE A 25 -16.48 11.59 -1.80
CA ILE A 25 -16.27 11.57 -3.25
C ILE A 25 -17.46 12.20 -3.96
N THR A 26 -18.68 11.75 -3.70
CA THR A 26 -19.89 12.26 -4.36
C THR A 26 -20.04 13.77 -4.18
N LYS A 27 -19.55 14.32 -3.06
CA LYS A 27 -19.64 15.74 -2.77
C LYS A 27 -18.55 16.59 -3.45
N TYR A 28 -17.32 16.06 -3.58
CA TYR A 28 -16.16 16.87 -3.97
C TYR A 28 -15.50 16.47 -5.29
N GLN A 29 -15.84 15.30 -5.83
CA GLN A 29 -15.33 14.83 -7.11
C GLN A 29 -16.33 15.16 -8.23
N GLU A 30 -16.09 16.27 -8.95
CA GLU A 30 -16.98 16.74 -10.04
C GLU A 30 -17.02 15.77 -11.23
N LYS A 31 -15.94 15.01 -11.43
CA LYS A 31 -15.84 13.97 -12.46
C LYS A 31 -15.36 12.67 -11.83
N PRO A 32 -16.28 11.75 -11.47
CA PRO A 32 -15.88 10.42 -11.05
C PRO A 32 -15.16 9.73 -12.22
N TYR A 33 -13.91 9.31 -12.01
CA TYR A 33 -13.13 8.60 -13.03
C TYR A 33 -13.76 7.21 -13.27
N VAL A 34 -14.53 7.07 -14.35
CA VAL A 34 -15.26 5.84 -14.70
C VAL A 34 -14.32 4.64 -14.99
N SER A 35 -13.01 4.85 -15.26
CA SER A 35 -12.09 3.73 -15.60
C SER A 35 -11.60 2.92 -14.40
N ARG A 36 -11.65 3.44 -13.16
CA ARG A 36 -11.01 2.77 -12.02
C ARG A 36 -11.65 1.44 -11.65
N LYS A 37 -12.96 1.25 -11.88
CA LYS A 37 -13.65 -0.01 -11.54
C LYS A 37 -13.06 -1.19 -12.31
N LYS A 38 -12.87 -1.06 -13.63
CA LYS A 38 -12.28 -2.14 -14.45
C LYS A 38 -10.84 -2.44 -14.05
N GLU A 39 -10.07 -1.41 -13.71
CA GLU A 39 -8.70 -1.56 -13.21
C GLU A 39 -8.65 -2.29 -11.86
N ILE A 40 -9.55 -1.95 -10.94
CA ILE A 40 -9.67 -2.60 -9.63
C ILE A 40 -10.13 -4.06 -9.79
N ASP A 41 -11.15 -4.31 -10.61
CA ASP A 41 -11.64 -5.67 -10.90
C ASP A 41 -10.52 -6.53 -11.50
N PHE A 42 -9.72 -5.96 -12.41
CA PHE A 42 -8.56 -6.61 -12.98
C PHE A 42 -7.44 -6.86 -11.96
N LEU A 43 -7.13 -5.90 -11.09
CA LEU A 43 -6.14 -6.07 -10.02
C LEU A 43 -6.58 -7.13 -9.01
N CYS A 44 -7.86 -7.13 -8.61
CA CYS A 44 -8.44 -8.14 -7.75
C CYS A 44 -8.38 -9.53 -8.40
N PHE A 45 -8.75 -9.62 -9.69
CA PHE A 45 -8.64 -10.86 -10.46
C PHE A 45 -7.19 -11.37 -10.47
N ILE A 46 -6.23 -10.52 -10.85
CA ILE A 46 -4.82 -10.89 -10.86
C ILE A 46 -4.36 -11.35 -9.46
N ASN A 47 -4.69 -10.60 -8.41
CA ASN A 47 -4.22 -10.89 -7.05
C ASN A 47 -4.82 -12.16 -6.43
N VAL A 48 -5.97 -12.62 -6.93
CA VAL A 48 -6.59 -13.88 -6.49
C VAL A 48 -6.12 -15.04 -7.37
N PHE A 49 -6.19 -14.88 -8.70
CA PHE A 49 -5.93 -15.97 -9.63
C PHE A 49 -4.44 -16.25 -9.82
N PHE A 50 -3.59 -15.22 -9.97
CA PHE A 50 -2.17 -15.43 -10.25
C PHE A 50 -1.44 -16.22 -9.15
N PRO A 51 -1.59 -15.90 -7.84
CA PRO A 51 -0.95 -16.69 -6.79
C PRO A 51 -1.47 -18.14 -6.71
N LEU A 52 -2.76 -18.36 -7.00
CA LEU A 52 -3.33 -19.72 -7.03
C LEU A 52 -2.80 -20.53 -8.20
N THR A 53 -2.71 -19.94 -9.40
CA THR A 53 -2.12 -20.60 -10.57
C THR A 53 -0.64 -20.90 -10.34
N LEU A 54 0.13 -19.96 -9.77
CA LEU A 54 1.52 -20.21 -9.41
C LEU A 54 1.64 -21.34 -8.38
N GLY A 55 0.77 -21.36 -7.37
CA GLY A 55 0.68 -22.47 -6.41
C GLY A 55 0.39 -23.81 -7.07
N ALA A 56 -0.55 -23.85 -8.01
CA ALA A 56 -0.87 -25.06 -8.76
C ALA A 56 0.31 -25.54 -9.62
N ILE A 57 1.02 -24.63 -10.31
CA ILE A 57 2.23 -24.96 -11.08
C ILE A 57 3.31 -25.53 -10.17
N ILE A 58 3.54 -24.92 -9.01
CA ILE A 58 4.51 -25.41 -8.02
C ILE A 58 4.13 -26.80 -7.52
N VAL A 59 2.84 -27.04 -7.21
CA VAL A 59 2.35 -28.36 -6.78
C VAL A 59 2.52 -29.40 -7.88
N LEU A 60 2.14 -29.10 -9.12
CA LEU A 60 2.29 -30.02 -10.26
C LEU A 60 3.77 -30.38 -10.48
N TYR A 61 4.65 -29.39 -10.42
CA TYR A 61 6.09 -29.60 -10.50
C TYR A 61 6.61 -30.52 -9.38
N TYR A 62 6.18 -30.28 -8.13
CA TYR A 62 6.55 -31.14 -7.01
C TYR A 62 5.98 -32.55 -7.11
N MET A 63 4.79 -32.72 -7.69
CA MET A 63 4.19 -34.05 -7.89
C MET A 63 4.90 -34.84 -8.98
N GLU A 64 5.33 -34.18 -10.06
CA GLU A 64 6.04 -34.78 -11.18
C GLU A 64 7.48 -35.17 -10.80
N ASN A 65 8.17 -34.34 -10.01
CA ASN A 65 9.56 -34.54 -9.59
C ASN A 65 9.67 -35.05 -8.13
N PHE A 66 8.63 -35.69 -7.62
CA PHE A 66 8.46 -35.97 -6.20
C PHE A 66 9.60 -36.80 -5.60
N GLU A 67 10.05 -37.86 -6.29
CA GLU A 67 11.13 -38.71 -5.78
C GLU A 67 12.47 -37.98 -5.69
N GLU A 68 12.70 -37.01 -6.57
CA GLU A 68 13.93 -36.23 -6.57
C GLU A 68 13.92 -35.18 -5.46
N VAL A 69 12.78 -34.51 -5.25
CA VAL A 69 12.61 -33.48 -4.21
C VAL A 69 12.51 -34.09 -2.81
N ARG A 70 11.99 -35.32 -2.69
CA ARG A 70 11.83 -36.02 -1.40
C ARG A 70 13.12 -36.02 -0.59
N ASN A 71 14.27 -36.17 -1.26
CA ASN A 71 15.59 -36.20 -0.63
C ASN A 71 16.05 -34.85 -0.03
N GLU A 72 15.35 -33.74 -0.30
CA GLU A 72 15.63 -32.42 0.28
C GLU A 72 14.91 -32.18 1.62
N PHE A 73 13.92 -33.00 1.98
CA PHE A 73 13.24 -32.84 3.27
C PHE A 73 14.12 -33.28 4.44
N LYS A 74 13.92 -32.66 5.61
CA LYS A 74 14.65 -33.03 6.83
C LYS A 74 14.44 -34.52 7.17
N PRO A 75 15.44 -35.21 7.74
CA PRO A 75 15.37 -36.65 8.06
C PRO A 75 14.16 -37.05 8.91
N ASP A 76 13.74 -36.20 9.84
CA ASP A 76 12.59 -36.45 10.72
C ASP A 76 11.25 -36.43 9.97
N MET A 77 11.14 -35.60 8.93
CA MET A 77 9.98 -35.56 8.04
C MET A 77 9.96 -36.81 7.15
N LEU A 78 11.11 -37.24 6.64
CA LEU A 78 11.26 -38.46 5.83
C LEU A 78 10.80 -39.73 6.57
N GLN A 79 11.14 -39.88 7.86
CA GLN A 79 10.69 -41.01 8.69
C GLN A 79 9.17 -41.02 8.94
N TYR A 80 8.56 -39.85 9.10
CA TYR A 80 7.10 -39.72 9.22
C TYR A 80 6.41 -40.08 7.90
N PHE A 81 7.02 -39.70 6.77
CA PHE A 81 6.47 -39.89 5.44
C PHE A 81 6.60 -41.31 4.88
N GLU A 82 7.63 -42.07 5.26
CA GLU A 82 7.76 -43.50 4.92
C GLU A 82 6.55 -44.34 5.35
N LYS A 83 5.85 -43.93 6.42
CA LYS A 83 4.66 -44.64 6.93
C LYS A 83 3.35 -44.14 6.31
N HIS A 84 3.35 -42.98 5.63
CA HIS A 84 2.12 -42.28 5.20
C HIS A 84 2.28 -41.52 3.85
N SER A 85 2.73 -42.20 2.80
CA SER A 85 3.04 -41.60 1.48
C SER A 85 1.90 -40.81 0.81
N ILE A 86 0.63 -41.22 0.99
CA ILE A 86 -0.53 -40.47 0.48
C ILE A 86 -0.74 -39.17 1.27
N GLN A 87 -0.51 -39.20 2.58
CA GLN A 87 -0.66 -38.02 3.44
C GLN A 87 0.46 -37.00 3.19
N GLU A 88 1.64 -37.44 2.76
CA GLU A 88 2.76 -36.56 2.35
C GLU A 88 2.38 -35.69 1.15
N LYS A 89 1.88 -36.29 0.06
CA LYS A 89 1.45 -35.54 -1.14
C LYS A 89 0.31 -34.55 -0.83
N ILE A 90 -0.64 -34.97 0.00
CA ILE A 90 -1.75 -34.12 0.44
C ILE A 90 -1.23 -32.97 1.32
N ALA A 91 -0.30 -33.24 2.24
CA ALA A 91 0.28 -32.22 3.11
C ALA A 91 1.05 -31.17 2.30
N VAL A 92 1.91 -31.58 1.35
CA VAL A 92 2.65 -30.66 0.46
C VAL A 92 1.68 -29.76 -0.30
N LEU A 93 0.59 -30.31 -0.82
CA LEU A 93 -0.44 -29.56 -1.52
C LEU A 93 -1.12 -28.55 -0.58
N LEU A 94 -1.57 -28.99 0.59
CA LEU A 94 -2.22 -28.12 1.59
C LEU A 94 -1.30 -27.00 2.07
N PHE A 95 -0.04 -27.30 2.39
CA PHE A 95 0.94 -26.30 2.84
C PHE A 95 1.26 -25.29 1.75
N THR A 96 1.43 -25.73 0.50
CA THR A 96 1.74 -24.84 -0.63
C THR A 96 0.59 -23.88 -0.90
N PHE A 97 -0.65 -24.37 -0.99
CA PHE A 97 -1.82 -23.50 -1.19
C PHE A 97 -2.08 -22.59 0.03
N ALA A 98 -1.90 -23.10 1.25
CA ALA A 98 -2.02 -22.29 2.46
C ALA A 98 -0.99 -21.15 2.47
N TYR A 99 0.27 -21.43 2.09
CA TYR A 99 1.33 -20.44 1.95
C TYR A 99 0.97 -19.39 0.89
N MET A 100 0.54 -19.80 -0.30
CA MET A 100 0.13 -18.88 -1.37
C MET A 100 -1.03 -17.97 -0.95
N LEU A 101 -2.05 -18.53 -0.30
CA LEU A 101 -3.20 -17.76 0.20
C LEU A 101 -2.82 -16.78 1.31
N HIS A 102 -1.94 -17.18 2.23
CA HIS A 102 -1.60 -16.37 3.40
C HIS A 102 -0.60 -15.27 3.08
N PHE A 103 0.49 -15.59 2.41
CA PHE A 103 1.58 -14.65 2.19
C PHE A 103 1.36 -13.76 0.97
N TYR A 104 0.66 -14.25 -0.05
CA TYR A 104 0.46 -13.51 -1.30
C TYR A 104 -0.96 -12.96 -1.42
N VAL A 105 -1.99 -13.81 -1.48
CA VAL A 105 -3.36 -13.34 -1.73
C VAL A 105 -3.83 -12.35 -0.67
N THR A 106 -3.65 -12.68 0.62
CA THR A 106 -4.09 -11.79 1.72
C THR A 106 -3.37 -10.45 1.72
N SER A 107 -2.03 -10.48 1.61
CA SER A 107 -1.21 -9.26 1.58
C SER A 107 -1.55 -8.38 0.39
N MET A 108 -1.75 -8.97 -0.79
CA MET A 108 -2.06 -8.25 -2.02
C MET A 108 -3.46 -7.65 -2.02
N LEU A 109 -4.44 -8.35 -1.45
CA LEU A 109 -5.78 -7.77 -1.26
C LEU A 109 -5.73 -6.58 -0.30
N CYS A 110 -4.92 -6.65 0.76
CA CYS A 110 -4.71 -5.51 1.66
C CYS A 110 -4.06 -4.32 0.94
N ILE A 111 -3.02 -4.57 0.13
CA ILE A 111 -2.36 -3.54 -0.68
C ILE A 111 -3.35 -2.93 -1.68
N THR A 112 -4.15 -3.76 -2.36
CA THR A 112 -5.15 -3.29 -3.33
C THR A 112 -6.19 -2.41 -2.66
N MET A 113 -6.73 -2.86 -1.52
CA MET A 113 -7.69 -2.09 -0.73
C MET A 113 -7.11 -0.73 -0.32
N PHE A 114 -5.87 -0.71 0.18
CA PHE A 114 -5.19 0.54 0.50
C PHE A 114 -5.03 1.43 -0.73
N ILE A 115 -4.49 0.91 -1.84
CA ILE A 115 -4.29 1.67 -3.07
C ILE A 115 -5.60 2.27 -3.56
N THR A 116 -6.69 1.51 -3.55
CA THR A 116 -8.01 1.98 -3.96
C THR A 116 -8.53 3.10 -3.05
N ILE A 117 -8.51 2.90 -1.74
CA ILE A 117 -9.01 3.90 -0.78
C ILE A 117 -8.16 5.18 -0.88
N TYR A 118 -6.83 5.03 -0.86
CA TYR A 118 -5.92 6.15 -0.81
C TYR A 118 -5.88 6.95 -2.11
N ASN A 119 -5.82 6.31 -3.28
CA ASN A 119 -5.89 7.03 -4.56
C ASN A 119 -7.25 7.72 -4.75
N THR A 120 -8.33 7.18 -4.20
CA THR A 120 -9.65 7.79 -4.33
C THR A 120 -9.79 9.00 -3.41
N PHE A 121 -9.29 8.89 -2.19
CA PHE A 121 -9.15 10.03 -1.28
C PHE A 121 -8.26 11.12 -1.89
N GLU A 122 -7.10 10.75 -2.44
CA GLU A 122 -6.15 11.63 -3.12
C GLU A 122 -6.83 12.48 -4.21
N ASP A 123 -7.51 11.84 -5.15
CA ASP A 123 -8.18 12.52 -6.26
C ASP A 123 -9.21 13.55 -5.78
N ALA A 124 -10.05 13.13 -4.81
CA ALA A 124 -11.09 13.97 -4.25
C ALA A 124 -10.48 15.16 -3.49
N LEU A 125 -9.41 14.92 -2.71
CA LEU A 125 -8.65 15.95 -2.02
C LEU A 125 -8.09 16.97 -3.01
N LYS A 126 -7.43 16.51 -4.07
CA LYS A 126 -6.84 17.39 -5.10
C LYS A 126 -7.90 18.29 -5.75
N GLN A 127 -9.05 17.74 -6.12
CA GLN A 127 -10.15 18.52 -6.71
C GLN A 127 -10.72 19.54 -5.72
N MET A 128 -10.91 19.13 -4.46
CA MET A 128 -11.38 20.00 -3.39
C MET A 128 -10.43 21.18 -3.15
N LEU A 129 -9.12 20.94 -3.10
CA LEU A 129 -8.11 21.99 -2.89
C LEU A 129 -8.06 22.96 -4.06
N VAL A 130 -8.13 22.47 -5.31
CA VAL A 130 -8.18 23.33 -6.51
C VAL A 130 -9.47 24.17 -6.54
N GLY A 131 -10.61 23.59 -6.16
CA GLY A 131 -11.88 24.31 -6.04
C GLY A 131 -11.81 25.41 -4.97
N THR A 132 -11.22 25.09 -3.82
CA THR A 132 -11.00 26.04 -2.72
C THR A 132 -10.08 27.19 -3.15
N TYR A 133 -8.99 26.87 -3.85
CA TYR A 133 -8.07 27.85 -4.42
C TYR A 133 -8.78 28.81 -5.38
N ARG A 134 -9.60 28.29 -6.31
CA ARG A 134 -10.36 29.12 -7.25
C ARG A 134 -11.34 30.05 -6.54
N LEU A 135 -12.02 29.55 -5.50
CA LEU A 135 -12.94 30.35 -4.70
C LEU A 135 -12.21 31.51 -4.03
N LEU A 136 -11.09 31.23 -3.37
CA LEU A 136 -10.33 32.23 -2.63
C LEU A 136 -9.57 33.21 -3.54
N CYS A 137 -9.16 32.81 -4.74
CA CYS A 137 -8.60 33.75 -5.71
C CYS A 137 -9.64 34.73 -6.27
N THR A 138 -10.92 34.35 -6.26
CA THR A 138 -12.01 35.19 -6.78
C THR A 138 -12.55 36.14 -5.71
N ASP A 139 -12.79 35.66 -4.48
CA ASP A 139 -13.27 36.47 -3.37
C ASP A 139 -12.73 35.99 -2.01
N VAL A 140 -11.81 36.78 -1.44
CA VAL A 140 -11.34 36.62 -0.07
C VAL A 140 -12.28 37.35 0.88
N SER A 141 -13.36 36.66 1.25
CA SER A 141 -14.34 37.09 2.25
C SER A 141 -14.37 36.12 3.43
N ALA A 142 -14.78 36.60 4.61
CA ALA A 142 -14.85 35.78 5.82
C ALA A 142 -15.70 34.50 5.64
N PRO A 143 -16.88 34.52 4.97
CA PRO A 143 -17.65 33.31 4.70
C PRO A 143 -16.89 32.28 3.86
N ASN A 144 -16.15 32.72 2.83
CA ASN A 144 -15.37 31.82 1.97
C ASN A 144 -14.18 31.22 2.73
N LEU A 145 -13.54 32.00 3.60
CA LEU A 145 -12.44 31.52 4.45
C LEU A 145 -12.92 30.50 5.49
N VAL A 146 -14.05 30.75 6.15
CA VAL A 146 -14.66 29.78 7.08
C VAL A 146 -15.00 28.48 6.36
N LYS A 147 -15.65 28.57 5.20
CA LYS A 147 -15.97 27.39 4.38
C LYS A 147 -14.71 26.64 3.97
N ALA A 148 -13.64 27.33 3.60
CA ALA A 148 -12.36 26.71 3.25
C ALA A 148 -11.73 26.00 4.45
N SER A 149 -11.74 26.62 5.63
CA SER A 149 -11.21 26.02 6.87
C SER A 149 -11.96 24.74 7.26
N GLU A 150 -13.31 24.78 7.21
CA GLU A 150 -14.15 23.60 7.46
C GLU A 150 -13.83 22.43 6.51
N LEU A 151 -13.54 22.72 5.24
CA LEU A 151 -13.14 21.71 4.26
C LEU A 151 -11.79 21.08 4.60
N ILE A 152 -10.81 21.88 5.02
CA ILE A 152 -9.49 21.38 5.45
C ILE A 152 -9.60 20.51 6.70
N LEU A 153 -10.35 20.93 7.71
CA LEU A 153 -10.60 20.13 8.91
C LEU A 153 -11.28 18.80 8.57
N LYS A 154 -12.23 18.81 7.64
CA LYS A 154 -12.92 17.60 7.19
C LYS A 154 -11.98 16.62 6.48
N VAL A 155 -11.03 17.14 5.69
CA VAL A 155 -9.97 16.33 5.06
C VAL A 155 -9.08 15.69 6.11
N GLN A 156 -8.62 16.45 7.09
CA GLN A 156 -7.78 15.92 8.17
C GLN A 156 -8.51 14.82 8.95
N SER A 157 -9.80 15.02 9.27
CA SER A 157 -10.63 14.00 9.91
C SER A 157 -10.76 12.73 9.07
N MET A 158 -11.03 12.86 7.76
CA MET A 158 -11.13 11.71 6.87
C MET A 158 -9.79 10.97 6.74
N HIS A 159 -8.67 11.69 6.63
CA HIS A 159 -7.34 11.09 6.62
C HIS A 159 -7.08 10.31 7.91
N GLN A 160 -7.40 10.89 9.06
CA GLN A 160 -7.24 10.23 10.35
C GLN A 160 -8.09 8.95 10.46
N GLU A 161 -9.32 8.95 9.93
CA GLU A 161 -10.14 7.73 9.85
C GLU A 161 -9.49 6.66 8.97
N ILE A 162 -8.97 7.03 7.80
CA ILE A 162 -8.24 6.11 6.90
C ILE A 162 -7.05 5.49 7.64
N GLU A 163 -6.25 6.31 8.33
CA GLU A 163 -5.09 5.87 9.09
C GLU A 163 -5.50 4.95 10.25
N ASN A 164 -6.47 5.36 11.06
CA ASN A 164 -6.99 4.56 12.17
C ASN A 164 -7.45 3.17 11.73
N VAL A 165 -7.99 3.03 10.52
CA VAL A 165 -8.47 1.75 10.00
C VAL A 165 -7.34 0.93 9.37
N LEU A 166 -6.52 1.53 8.51
CA LEU A 166 -5.60 0.80 7.63
C LEU A 166 -4.16 0.71 8.17
N SER A 167 -3.73 1.66 9.00
CA SER A 167 -2.32 1.86 9.39
C SER A 167 -1.65 0.59 9.96
N PHE A 168 -2.32 -0.10 10.88
CA PHE A 168 -1.81 -1.36 11.45
C PHE A 168 -1.72 -2.51 10.43
N SER A 169 -2.69 -2.62 9.53
CA SER A 169 -2.66 -3.66 8.49
C SER A 169 -1.53 -3.39 7.48
N ILE A 170 -1.28 -2.12 7.15
CA ILE A 170 -0.18 -1.72 6.27
C ILE A 170 1.18 -1.95 6.95
N PHE A 171 1.31 -1.68 8.25
CA PHE A 171 2.48 -2.08 9.03
C PHE A 171 2.76 -3.58 8.90
N LEU A 172 1.75 -4.44 9.12
CA LEU A 172 1.91 -5.89 8.98
C LEU A 172 2.27 -6.33 7.56
N VAL A 173 1.69 -5.70 6.53
CA VAL A 173 2.06 -5.96 5.13
C VAL A 173 3.52 -5.61 4.88
N TYR A 174 4.00 -4.47 5.38
CA TYR A 174 5.40 -4.07 5.25
C TYR A 174 6.35 -5.06 5.90
N VAL A 175 6.04 -5.52 7.12
CA VAL A 175 6.83 -6.54 7.82
C VAL A 175 6.85 -7.84 7.02
N LEU A 176 5.72 -8.29 6.48
CA LEU A 176 5.64 -9.51 5.67
C LEU A 176 6.44 -9.39 4.37
N VAL A 177 6.37 -8.24 3.69
CA VAL A 177 7.16 -7.95 2.49
C VAL A 177 8.65 -8.00 2.80
N PHE A 178 9.07 -7.37 3.90
CA PHE A 178 10.47 -7.37 4.34
C PHE A 178 10.97 -8.80 4.67
N VAL A 179 10.18 -9.57 5.42
CA VAL A 179 10.51 -10.98 5.73
C VAL A 179 10.60 -11.82 4.44
N ASN A 180 9.70 -11.60 3.48
CA ASN A 180 9.77 -12.28 2.18
C ASN A 180 11.05 -11.95 1.43
N PHE A 181 11.51 -10.70 1.47
CA PHE A 181 12.81 -10.33 0.89
C PHE A 181 13.97 -11.07 1.55
N LEU A 182 14.04 -11.11 2.89
CA LEU A 182 15.09 -11.84 3.61
C LEU A 182 15.07 -13.34 3.27
N ASN A 183 13.89 -13.94 3.17
CA ASN A 183 13.74 -15.35 2.79
C ASN A 183 14.22 -15.62 1.36
N LEU A 184 13.89 -14.75 0.40
CA LEU A 184 14.31 -14.89 -1.00
C LEU A 184 15.82 -14.78 -1.16
N VAL A 185 16.43 -13.83 -0.45
CA VAL A 185 17.89 -13.63 -0.46
C VAL A 185 18.61 -14.84 0.12
N SER A 186 18.14 -15.36 1.26
CA SER A 186 18.76 -16.52 1.93
C SER A 186 18.68 -17.80 1.08
N VAL A 187 17.56 -18.01 0.39
CA VAL A 187 17.33 -19.19 -0.48
C VAL A 187 18.22 -19.19 -1.72
N ASN A 188 18.55 -18.00 -2.26
CA ASN A 188 19.38 -17.89 -3.47
C ASN A 188 20.87 -18.19 -3.22
N VAL A 189 21.36 -18.16 -1.97
CA VAL A 189 22.79 -18.44 -1.68
C VAL A 189 23.06 -19.94 -1.51
N THR A 190 22.03 -20.75 -1.20
CA THR A 190 22.19 -22.20 -1.05
C THR A 190 22.18 -22.94 -2.40
N ASN A 191 23.38 -23.28 -2.90
CA ASN A 191 23.75 -24.26 -3.94
C ASN A 191 23.18 -24.08 -5.37
N PHE A 192 24.06 -23.89 -6.37
CA PHE A 192 23.74 -23.60 -7.78
C PHE A 192 23.88 -24.76 -8.81
N THR A 193 24.02 -26.02 -8.40
CA THR A 193 24.52 -27.08 -9.30
C THR A 193 23.52 -28.12 -9.85
N SER A 194 22.22 -28.12 -9.49
CA SER A 194 21.24 -29.11 -10.00
C SER A 194 20.20 -28.52 -10.98
N PRO A 195 19.62 -29.28 -11.92
CA PRO A 195 18.55 -28.81 -12.81
C PRO A 195 17.25 -28.38 -12.10
N GLN A 196 17.00 -28.86 -10.87
CA GLN A 196 15.91 -28.39 -10.01
C GLN A 196 16.08 -26.90 -9.61
N LEU A 197 17.31 -26.37 -9.68
CA LEU A 197 17.53 -24.94 -9.53
C LEU A 197 16.83 -24.11 -10.58
N LYS A 198 16.69 -24.56 -11.83
CA LYS A 198 16.17 -23.67 -12.88
C LYS A 198 14.74 -23.23 -12.59
N PHE A 199 13.90 -24.17 -12.13
CA PHE A 199 12.52 -23.86 -11.73
C PHE A 199 12.47 -23.07 -10.41
N ARG A 200 13.27 -23.46 -9.41
CA ARG A 200 13.34 -22.75 -8.12
C ARG A 200 13.82 -21.30 -8.28
N VAL A 201 14.88 -21.08 -9.05
CA VAL A 201 15.40 -19.75 -9.39
C VAL A 201 14.36 -18.95 -10.15
N PHE A 202 13.70 -19.54 -11.15
CA PHE A 202 12.63 -18.86 -11.89
C PHE A 202 11.47 -18.44 -10.97
N ALA A 203 11.01 -19.33 -10.09
CA ALA A 203 9.97 -19.03 -9.11
C ALA A 203 10.41 -17.93 -8.13
N CYS A 204 11.64 -17.99 -7.62
CA CYS A 204 12.22 -16.97 -6.74
C CYS A 204 12.31 -15.61 -7.42
N VAL A 205 12.72 -15.54 -8.70
CA VAL A 205 12.78 -14.30 -9.49
C VAL A 205 11.38 -13.71 -9.69
N ILE A 206 10.38 -14.53 -10.06
CA ILE A 206 8.99 -14.07 -10.20
C ILE A 206 8.48 -13.50 -8.87
N VAL A 207 8.68 -14.23 -7.78
CA VAL A 207 8.24 -13.82 -6.45
C VAL A 207 8.94 -12.55 -5.99
N PHE A 208 10.24 -12.39 -6.28
CA PHE A 208 11.01 -11.19 -6.00
C PHE A 208 10.49 -9.98 -6.77
N LEU A 209 10.32 -10.10 -8.10
CA LEU A 209 9.78 -9.02 -8.94
C LEU A 209 8.37 -8.62 -8.49
N TRP A 210 7.56 -9.60 -8.13
CA TRP A 210 6.22 -9.37 -7.62
C TRP A 210 6.21 -8.61 -6.30
N THR A 211 7.02 -9.07 -5.33
CA THR A 211 7.12 -8.47 -3.99
C THR A 211 7.67 -7.05 -4.08
N THR A 212 8.68 -6.82 -4.93
CA THR A 212 9.24 -5.51 -5.23
C THR A 212 8.21 -4.58 -5.87
N SER A 213 7.49 -5.04 -6.88
CA SER A 213 6.46 -4.24 -7.55
C SER A 213 5.37 -3.78 -6.57
N SER A 214 4.90 -4.69 -5.72
CA SER A 214 3.87 -4.38 -4.72
C SER A 214 4.37 -3.46 -3.62
N PHE A 215 5.62 -3.64 -3.17
CA PHE A 215 6.29 -2.74 -2.23
C PHE A 215 6.41 -1.33 -2.79
N VAL A 216 6.90 -1.21 -4.03
CA VAL A 216 7.05 0.08 -4.72
C VAL A 216 5.70 0.76 -4.89
N LYS A 217 4.67 0.05 -5.36
CA LYS A 217 3.32 0.62 -5.52
C LYS A 217 2.75 1.12 -4.18
N LEU A 218 2.86 0.32 -3.13
CA LEU A 218 2.36 0.66 -1.80
C LEU A 218 3.04 1.94 -1.28
N THR A 219 4.36 2.01 -1.39
CA THR A 219 5.17 3.16 -0.92
C THR A 219 4.89 4.41 -1.73
N LEU A 220 4.85 4.29 -3.06
CA LEU A 220 4.56 5.42 -3.95
C LEU A 220 3.16 5.98 -3.71
N THR A 221 2.14 5.11 -3.54
CA THR A 221 0.78 5.57 -3.22
C THR A 221 0.72 6.33 -1.90
N GLY A 222 1.42 5.87 -0.85
CA GLY A 222 1.52 6.61 0.41
C GLY A 222 2.17 7.99 0.24
N SER A 223 3.22 8.07 -0.60
CA SER A 223 3.99 9.31 -0.81
C SER A 223 3.23 10.42 -1.56
N LYS A 224 2.18 10.07 -2.33
CA LYS A 224 1.44 11.06 -3.14
C LYS A 224 0.76 12.14 -2.31
N LEU A 225 0.43 11.85 -1.05
CA LEU A 225 -0.23 12.83 -0.19
C LEU A 225 0.70 13.97 0.20
N VAL A 226 2.00 13.69 0.31
CA VAL A 226 3.04 14.71 0.49
C VAL A 226 3.05 15.66 -0.71
N ASP A 227 3.02 15.11 -1.94
CA ASP A 227 2.99 15.92 -3.17
C ASP A 227 1.76 16.87 -3.21
N ILE A 228 0.60 16.42 -2.68
CA ILE A 228 -0.61 17.24 -2.62
C ILE A 228 -0.54 18.30 -1.52
N CYS A 229 0.02 17.97 -0.35
CA CYS A 229 0.25 18.94 0.71
C CYS A 229 1.20 20.05 0.22
N ASP A 230 2.24 19.69 -0.52
CA ASP A 230 3.16 20.66 -1.11
C ASP A 230 2.49 21.50 -2.22
N LEU A 231 1.63 20.89 -3.04
CA LEU A 231 0.79 21.65 -3.97
C LEU A 231 -0.09 22.66 -3.23
N TRP A 232 -0.71 22.28 -2.11
CA TRP A 232 -1.53 23.20 -1.33
C TRP A 232 -0.73 24.37 -0.76
N LYS A 233 0.49 24.12 -0.26
CA LYS A 233 1.41 25.19 0.19
C LYS A 233 1.69 26.19 -0.95
N LEU A 234 1.91 25.70 -2.17
CA LEU A 234 2.10 26.56 -3.35
C LEU A 234 0.83 27.36 -3.71
N LEU A 235 -0.34 26.73 -3.67
CA LEU A 235 -1.62 27.40 -3.92
C LEU A 235 -1.91 28.48 -2.87
N GLN A 236 -1.61 28.23 -1.59
CA GLN A 236 -1.72 29.20 -0.52
C GLN A 236 -0.81 30.42 -0.76
N GLN A 237 0.44 30.20 -1.17
CA GLN A 237 1.35 31.29 -1.52
C GLN A 237 0.81 32.13 -2.69
N ASP A 238 0.18 31.49 -3.68
CA ASP A 238 -0.37 32.22 -4.82
C ASP A 238 -1.64 33.01 -4.47
N ILE A 239 -2.50 32.50 -3.57
CA ILE A 239 -3.63 33.26 -3.01
C ILE A 239 -3.11 34.56 -2.37
N VAL A 240 -2.06 34.48 -1.56
CA VAL A 240 -1.44 35.66 -0.92
C VAL A 240 -0.90 36.64 -1.96
N ARG A 241 -0.20 36.15 -2.99
CA ARG A 241 0.34 36.98 -4.07
C ARG A 241 -0.77 37.70 -4.84
N ASN A 242 -1.87 37.00 -5.14
CA ASN A 242 -3.02 37.60 -5.81
C ASN A 242 -3.69 38.66 -4.94
N CYS A 243 -3.85 38.42 -3.64
CA CYS A 243 -4.35 39.41 -2.69
C CYS A 243 -3.47 40.67 -2.60
N ALA A 244 -2.15 40.49 -2.57
CA ALA A 244 -1.20 41.61 -2.57
C ALA A 244 -1.31 42.45 -3.86
N ARG A 245 -1.44 41.79 -5.02
CA ARG A 245 -1.63 42.45 -6.32
C ARG A 245 -2.94 43.20 -6.44
N MET A 246 -4.02 42.67 -5.87
CA MET A 246 -5.34 43.34 -5.85
C MET A 246 -5.39 44.59 -4.96
N LYS A 247 -4.28 44.97 -4.30
CA LYS A 247 -4.18 46.12 -3.38
C LYS A 247 -5.33 46.13 -2.37
N ILE A 248 -5.58 45.00 -1.70
CA ILE A 248 -6.61 44.91 -0.66
C ILE A 248 -6.29 45.97 0.43
N LYS A 249 -7.00 47.11 0.39
CA LYS A 249 -6.83 48.21 1.35
C LYS A 249 -7.46 47.92 2.72
N ASN A 250 -8.14 46.78 2.87
CA ASN A 250 -8.90 46.44 4.06
C ASN A 250 -8.09 45.54 5.01
N ALA A 251 -7.52 46.15 6.05
CA ALA A 251 -6.72 45.47 7.06
C ALA A 251 -7.43 44.24 7.67
N LYS A 252 -8.76 44.29 7.89
CA LYS A 252 -9.52 43.15 8.45
C LYS A 252 -9.49 41.92 7.55
N ARG A 253 -9.61 42.11 6.23
CA ARG A 253 -9.52 40.99 5.26
C ARG A 253 -8.13 40.37 5.24
N LEU A 254 -7.09 41.19 5.39
CA LEU A 254 -5.72 40.72 5.49
C LEU A 254 -5.50 39.90 6.77
N THR A 255 -6.03 40.36 7.92
CA THR A 255 -5.98 39.60 9.18
C THR A 255 -6.69 38.25 9.06
N TYR A 256 -7.89 38.19 8.47
CA TYR A 256 -8.58 36.92 8.26
C TYR A 256 -7.83 35.96 7.34
N LEU A 257 -7.19 36.49 6.29
CA LEU A 257 -6.37 35.67 5.41
C LEU A 257 -5.14 35.11 6.13
N LEU A 258 -4.48 35.93 6.96
CA LEU A 258 -3.33 35.48 7.76
C LEU A 258 -3.70 34.39 8.75
N LEU A 259 -4.81 34.57 9.49
CA LEU A 259 -5.34 33.55 10.40
C LEU A 259 -5.68 32.25 9.65
N PHE A 260 -6.33 32.36 8.48
CA PHE A 260 -6.61 31.22 7.64
C PHE A 260 -5.33 30.49 7.19
N LEU A 261 -4.26 31.20 6.80
CA LEU A 261 -3.02 30.56 6.36
C LEU A 261 -2.30 29.82 7.49
N GLU A 262 -2.43 30.29 8.73
CA GLU A 262 -1.93 29.56 9.88
C GLU A 262 -2.76 28.30 10.18
N GLU A 263 -4.09 28.40 10.16
CA GLU A 263 -4.98 27.28 10.45
C GLU A 263 -5.06 26.24 9.32
N SER A 264 -4.94 26.66 8.06
CA SER A 264 -5.14 25.78 6.90
C SER A 264 -3.87 25.05 6.46
N LYS A 265 -2.86 24.94 7.33
CA LYS A 265 -1.67 24.13 7.05
C LYS A 265 -2.08 22.66 6.94
N LEU A 266 -1.85 22.09 5.77
CA LEU A 266 -2.08 20.69 5.48
C LEU A 266 -0.73 19.98 5.47
N ASP A 267 -0.48 19.18 6.51
CA ASP A 267 0.69 18.31 6.59
C ASP A 267 0.19 16.90 6.90
N LEU A 268 -0.13 16.17 5.83
CA LEU A 268 -0.70 14.84 5.91
C LEU A 268 0.30 13.83 5.39
N GLU A 269 0.56 12.81 6.19
CA GLU A 269 1.44 11.70 5.88
C GLU A 269 0.79 10.40 6.36
N PHE A 270 0.87 9.33 5.56
CA PHE A 270 0.45 8.02 6.03
C PHE A 270 1.55 7.40 6.88
N THR A 271 1.21 6.96 8.10
CA THR A 271 2.14 6.19 8.91
C THR A 271 1.78 4.70 8.97
N GLY A 272 2.80 3.85 8.99
CA GLY A 272 2.71 2.44 9.34
C GLY A 272 2.69 2.30 10.86
N TRP A 273 1.50 2.40 11.45
CA TRP A 273 1.21 2.36 12.88
C TRP A 273 2.03 3.35 13.72
N GLY A 274 2.34 4.53 13.18
CA GLY A 274 3.18 5.54 13.83
C GLY A 274 4.68 5.20 13.88
N ILE A 275 5.11 4.05 13.34
CA ILE A 275 6.51 3.59 13.41
C ILE A 275 7.34 4.13 12.26
N PHE A 276 6.76 4.19 11.06
CA PHE A 276 7.42 4.70 9.87
C PHE A 276 6.43 5.50 9.01
N ARG A 277 6.96 6.44 8.23
CA ARG A 277 6.19 7.20 7.24
C ARG A 277 6.28 6.49 5.90
N LEU A 278 5.17 6.37 5.17
CA LEU A 278 5.20 5.83 3.81
C LEU A 278 5.63 6.93 2.83
N ASP A 279 6.93 7.09 2.67
CA ASP A 279 7.53 8.04 1.76
C ASP A 279 8.58 7.38 0.85
N ARG A 280 9.12 8.16 -0.10
CA ARG A 280 10.13 7.65 -1.02
C ARG A 280 11.46 7.34 -0.32
N SER A 281 11.73 7.93 0.85
CA SER A 281 12.96 7.66 1.60
C SER A 281 12.94 6.27 2.23
N LEU A 282 11.77 5.80 2.67
CA LEU A 282 11.59 4.44 3.18
C LEU A 282 11.84 3.38 2.08
N LEU A 283 11.42 3.67 0.84
CA LEU A 283 11.69 2.80 -0.31
C LEU A 283 13.21 2.57 -0.49
N LEU A 284 13.98 3.67 -0.48
CA LEU A 284 15.43 3.64 -0.66
C LEU A 284 16.12 2.93 0.51
N THR A 285 15.69 3.22 1.75
CA THR A 285 16.22 2.59 2.96
C THR A 285 16.05 1.07 2.94
N ILE A 286 14.86 0.58 2.56
CA ILE A 286 14.61 -0.87 2.49
C ILE A 286 15.39 -1.50 1.32
N ALA A 287 15.48 -0.84 0.17
CA ALA A 287 16.28 -1.33 -0.95
C ALA A 287 17.77 -1.46 -0.56
N GLU A 288 18.33 -0.47 0.12
CA GLU A 288 19.69 -0.49 0.63
C GLU A 288 19.90 -1.62 1.64
N ALA A 289 18.97 -1.82 2.57
CA ALA A 289 19.03 -2.91 3.53
C ALA A 289 19.01 -4.30 2.85
N ILE A 290 18.16 -4.50 1.84
CA ILE A 290 18.07 -5.75 1.09
C ILE A 290 19.38 -6.02 0.34
N VAL A 291 19.92 -5.02 -0.37
CA VAL A 291 21.19 -5.16 -1.09
C VAL A 291 22.33 -5.46 -0.13
N SER A 292 22.43 -4.71 0.97
CA SER A 292 23.47 -4.90 1.99
C SER A 292 23.42 -6.31 2.60
N TYR A 293 22.22 -6.77 2.98
CA TYR A 293 22.01 -8.11 3.51
C TYR A 293 22.35 -9.20 2.48
N SER A 294 22.00 -8.98 1.21
CA SER A 294 22.35 -9.89 0.11
C SER A 294 23.85 -10.03 -0.08
N VAL A 295 24.58 -8.91 -0.04
CA VAL A 295 26.05 -8.91 -0.14
C VAL A 295 26.64 -9.66 1.05
N VAL A 296 26.20 -9.37 2.28
CA VAL A 296 26.71 -10.05 3.48
C VAL A 296 26.54 -11.56 3.38
N ILE A 297 25.35 -12.05 3.04
CA ILE A 297 25.12 -13.50 2.91
C ILE A 297 25.97 -14.08 1.76
N ALA A 298 26.10 -13.40 0.63
CA ALA A 298 26.91 -13.89 -0.48
C ALA A 298 28.42 -13.95 -0.15
N THR A 299 28.88 -13.18 0.84
CA THR A 299 30.28 -13.15 1.28
C THR A 299 30.61 -14.07 2.46
N VAL A 300 29.61 -14.70 3.08
CA VAL A 300 29.77 -15.69 4.16
C VAL A 300 29.79 -17.10 3.56
#